data_AF-A0A9E0KH52-F1
#
_entry.id   AF-A0A9E0KH52-F1
#
_cell.length_a   1.000
_cell.length_b   1.000
_cell.length_c   1.000
_cell.angle_alpha   90.00
_cell.angle_beta   90.00
_cell.angle_gamma   90.00
#
_symmetry.space_group_name_H-M   'P 1'
#
loop_
_entity.id
_entity.type
_entity.pdbx_description
1 polymer ?
#
loop_
_entity_poly.entity_id
_entity_poly.type
_entity_poly.pdbx_seq_one_letter_code
_entity_poly.pdbx_strand_id
1 'polypeptide(L)'
;MTGSDVLVVVGHSGVVIPPEISLEDLTDEFTALLKNVDWYTQWLYDFRDILGNRQLVFPCCSILLDANRDPADLDEAVPVRDVFGRPIYRSAYEPSPSMRAAWSDKYLKPFHRGIEENISAGAGLLFDGHSTVTARGVAANQIDLMNFQHTDREEKALYYCPDVIVETYAEELRKRLPDALVTVNASEYVAVHGHICAAHSVNALKRVGARAPAFIQETNENLYKNSDGTPNVGQINRLRRAFAESLAQTLQSLQESQKVTMIDLHLGKQVYDYDCGVQALQTVMTYYGVEVDRDELMQTLGTTEESGTPPKAMIAAAQHYGFEVKSGTQWSLNQVKQFVDAGTPVIVLLQAWAERYMTLDDWRSDWDNGHYAIVIGLNKDVLLFEDPATIRRTWLREREFLARWHDMDVKTGEKYEHFGMVLLGKQPAKLSLEHMD
;
A
#
# COMPACT_ATOMS: atom_id res chain seq x y z
N MET A 1 6.69 -1.05 6.05
CA MET A 1 6.27 -2.17 6.90
C MET A 1 7.25 -3.31 6.64
N THR A 2 7.81 -3.92 7.66
CA THR A 2 8.70 -5.10 7.52
C THR A 2 7.94 -6.39 7.76
N GLY A 3 8.52 -7.56 7.50
CA GLY A 3 7.87 -8.86 7.75
C GLY A 3 7.39 -9.04 9.20
N SER A 4 8.08 -8.42 10.17
CA SER A 4 7.68 -8.35 11.59
C SER A 4 6.35 -7.62 11.85
N ASP A 5 5.88 -6.80 10.91
CA ASP A 5 4.64 -6.04 11.03
C ASP A 5 3.41 -6.87 10.65
N VAL A 6 3.59 -8.08 10.12
CA VAL A 6 2.48 -9.00 9.84
C VAL A 6 2.09 -9.73 11.12
N LEU A 7 0.80 -9.74 11.42
CA LEU A 7 0.18 -10.66 12.39
C LEU A 7 -0.60 -11.70 11.62
N VAL A 8 -0.13 -12.95 11.66
CA VAL A 8 -0.88 -14.09 11.11
C VAL A 8 -1.77 -14.66 12.19
N VAL A 9 -3.05 -14.79 11.90
CA VAL A 9 -4.05 -15.41 12.79
C VAL A 9 -4.60 -16.65 12.11
N VAL A 10 -4.67 -17.75 12.86
CA VAL A 10 -5.28 -19.01 12.42
C VAL A 10 -6.31 -19.42 13.47
N GLY A 11 -7.59 -19.26 13.13
CA GLY A 11 -8.69 -19.51 14.07
C GLY A 11 -9.14 -20.96 14.16
N HIS A 12 -8.87 -21.79 13.14
CA HIS A 12 -9.62 -23.04 12.93
C HIS A 12 -8.80 -24.33 12.83
N SER A 13 -7.49 -24.31 13.12
CA SER A 13 -6.63 -25.52 13.11
C SER A 13 -6.50 -26.23 14.45
N GLY A 14 -7.07 -25.66 15.51
CA GLY A 14 -6.99 -26.21 16.86
C GLY A 14 -7.69 -27.56 16.97
N VAL A 15 -7.18 -28.41 17.87
CA VAL A 15 -7.73 -29.75 18.16
C VAL A 15 -7.94 -29.99 19.64
N VAL A 16 -7.58 -29.02 20.48
CA VAL A 16 -7.74 -29.15 21.93
C VAL A 16 -9.22 -29.13 22.28
N ILE A 17 -9.66 -30.11 23.05
CA ILE A 17 -10.98 -30.12 23.67
C ILE A 17 -10.81 -29.52 25.07
N PRO A 18 -11.52 -28.43 25.41
CA PRO A 18 -11.49 -27.86 26.75
C PRO A 18 -11.74 -28.94 27.81
N PRO A 19 -10.98 -28.98 28.93
CA PRO A 19 -11.13 -29.99 29.96
C PRO A 19 -12.50 -29.99 30.64
N GLU A 20 -13.27 -28.90 30.51
CA GLU A 20 -14.66 -28.80 30.95
C GLU A 20 -15.65 -29.59 30.09
N ILE A 21 -15.24 -30.03 28.89
CA ILE A 21 -16.05 -30.81 27.97
C ILE A 21 -15.56 -32.25 28.04
N SER A 22 -16.38 -33.14 28.61
CA SER A 22 -16.07 -34.57 28.59
C SER A 22 -16.18 -35.11 27.16
N LEU A 23 -15.23 -35.95 26.76
CA LEU A 23 -15.32 -36.69 25.50
C LEU A 23 -16.58 -37.57 25.45
N GLU A 24 -17.06 -38.04 26.60
CA GLU A 24 -18.26 -38.87 26.71
C GLU A 24 -19.54 -38.07 26.45
N ASP A 25 -19.51 -36.74 26.63
CA ASP A 25 -20.64 -35.85 26.37
C ASP A 25 -20.81 -35.60 24.87
N LEU A 26 -19.77 -35.84 24.06
CA LEU A 26 -19.79 -35.62 22.62
C LEU A 26 -20.54 -36.74 21.90
N THR A 27 -21.17 -36.36 20.79
CA THR A 27 -21.87 -37.29 19.90
C THR A 27 -20.93 -38.40 19.39
N ASP A 28 -21.47 -39.61 19.16
CA ASP A 28 -20.70 -40.73 18.59
C ASP A 28 -20.14 -40.38 17.19
N GLU A 29 -20.76 -39.43 16.51
CA GLU A 29 -20.36 -38.93 15.17
C GLU A 29 -19.34 -37.77 15.23
N PHE A 30 -18.76 -37.45 16.39
CA PHE A 30 -17.94 -36.25 16.56
C PHE A 30 -16.75 -36.24 15.59
N THR A 31 -16.11 -37.39 15.38
CA THR A 31 -15.01 -37.55 14.42
C THR A 31 -15.42 -37.16 12.99
N ALA A 32 -16.67 -37.40 12.60
CA ALA A 32 -17.19 -37.02 11.28
C ALA A 32 -17.45 -35.51 11.16
N LEU A 33 -17.55 -34.78 12.29
CA LEU A 33 -17.65 -33.31 12.30
C LEU A 33 -16.28 -32.66 12.10
N LEU A 34 -15.20 -33.32 12.52
CA LEU A 34 -13.83 -32.80 12.43
C LEU A 34 -13.35 -32.56 10.99
N LYS A 35 -14.08 -33.03 9.97
CA LYS A 35 -13.81 -32.70 8.56
C LYS A 35 -13.91 -31.19 8.23
N ASN A 36 -14.57 -30.41 9.11
CA ASN A 36 -14.74 -28.97 8.97
C ASN A 36 -13.67 -28.16 9.76
N VAL A 37 -12.67 -28.85 10.34
CA VAL A 37 -11.50 -28.19 10.93
C VAL A 37 -10.53 -27.83 9.80
N ASP A 38 -9.88 -26.67 9.91
CA ASP A 38 -8.92 -26.19 8.91
C ASP A 38 -7.57 -26.89 9.08
N TRP A 39 -7.53 -28.17 8.70
CA TRP A 39 -6.39 -29.04 8.95
C TRP A 39 -5.11 -28.50 8.33
N TYR A 40 -4.04 -28.51 9.14
CA TYR A 40 -2.67 -28.14 8.79
C TYR A 40 -2.45 -26.65 8.47
N THR A 41 -3.46 -25.79 8.61
CA THR A 41 -3.31 -24.34 8.35
C THR A 41 -2.34 -23.67 9.32
N GLN A 42 -2.16 -24.20 10.55
CA GLN A 42 -1.12 -23.75 11.48
C GLN A 42 0.30 -23.94 10.94
N TRP A 43 0.51 -24.92 10.04
CA TRP A 43 1.80 -25.13 9.37
C TRP A 43 1.88 -24.39 8.04
N LEU A 44 0.77 -24.34 7.30
CA LEU A 44 0.68 -23.64 6.02
C LEU A 44 0.91 -22.14 6.16
N TYR A 45 0.43 -21.54 7.24
CA TYR A 45 0.55 -20.10 7.51
C TYR A 45 1.63 -19.78 8.57
N ASP A 46 2.52 -20.72 8.89
CA ASP A 46 3.70 -20.42 9.71
C ASP A 46 4.81 -19.84 8.83
N PHE A 47 4.99 -18.53 8.90
CA PHE A 47 6.03 -17.80 8.16
C PHE A 47 7.14 -17.28 9.06
N ARG A 48 7.16 -17.65 10.36
CA ARG A 48 8.00 -16.97 11.36
C ARG A 48 9.49 -17.10 11.05
N ASP A 49 9.91 -18.21 10.47
CA ASP A 49 11.29 -18.44 10.03
C ASP A 49 11.67 -17.68 8.75
N ILE A 50 10.70 -17.19 7.98
CA ILE A 50 10.89 -16.49 6.71
C ILE A 50 10.73 -14.97 6.88
N LEU A 51 9.65 -14.53 7.53
CA LEU A 51 9.27 -13.13 7.71
C LEU A 51 9.60 -12.55 9.08
N GLY A 52 9.82 -13.40 10.10
CA GLY A 52 9.87 -12.93 11.49
C GLY A 52 8.55 -12.31 11.97
N ASN A 53 7.42 -12.72 11.38
CA ASN A 53 6.09 -12.20 11.71
C ASN A 53 5.62 -12.61 13.11
N ARG A 54 4.59 -11.93 13.61
CA ARG A 54 3.83 -12.36 14.79
C ARG A 54 2.80 -13.40 14.37
N GLN A 55 2.50 -14.39 15.24
CA GLN A 55 1.50 -15.42 14.95
C GLN A 55 0.64 -15.73 16.18
N LEU A 56 -0.67 -15.87 15.97
CA LEU A 56 -1.62 -16.41 16.93
C LEU A 56 -2.38 -17.58 16.30
N VAL A 57 -2.38 -18.72 16.98
CA VAL A 57 -3.15 -19.90 16.58
C VAL A 57 -4.11 -20.22 17.71
N PHE A 58 -5.41 -20.30 17.40
CA PHE A 58 -6.39 -20.70 18.40
C PHE A 58 -6.26 -22.21 18.68
N PRO A 59 -6.02 -22.64 19.94
CA PRO A 59 -5.67 -24.03 20.21
C PRO A 59 -6.88 -24.97 20.24
N CYS A 60 -8.08 -24.46 20.53
CA CYS A 60 -9.25 -25.30 20.74
C CYS A 60 -9.89 -25.71 19.40
N CYS A 61 -10.56 -26.85 19.41
CA CYS A 61 -11.30 -27.35 18.25
C CYS A 61 -12.40 -26.36 17.83
N SER A 62 -12.36 -25.91 16.58
CA SER A 62 -13.32 -24.94 16.02
C SER A 62 -14.77 -25.45 16.01
N ILE A 63 -14.96 -26.77 16.04
CA ILE A 63 -16.29 -27.39 16.17
C ILE A 63 -16.91 -27.10 17.54
N LEU A 64 -16.09 -26.94 18.58
CA LEU A 64 -16.55 -26.70 19.96
C LEU A 64 -16.54 -25.22 20.33
N LEU A 65 -15.51 -24.50 19.87
CA LEU A 65 -15.29 -23.08 20.12
C LEU A 65 -14.82 -22.41 18.82
N ASP A 66 -15.68 -21.64 18.18
CA ASP A 66 -15.36 -20.98 16.91
C ASP A 66 -14.77 -19.59 17.16
N ALA A 67 -13.45 -19.46 17.01
CA ALA A 67 -12.72 -18.20 17.17
C ALA A 67 -12.93 -17.20 16.02
N ASN A 68 -13.61 -17.58 14.94
CA ASN A 68 -14.00 -16.67 13.86
C ASN A 68 -15.49 -16.29 13.93
N ARG A 69 -16.09 -16.38 15.12
CA ARG A 69 -17.43 -15.90 15.47
C ARG A 69 -17.37 -14.93 16.63
N ASP A 70 -18.41 -14.10 16.77
CA ASP A 70 -18.48 -13.11 17.85
C ASP A 70 -18.54 -13.81 19.21
N PRO A 71 -17.57 -13.61 20.13
CA PRO A 71 -17.61 -14.21 21.45
C PRO A 71 -18.89 -13.90 22.27
N ALA A 72 -19.62 -12.84 21.93
CA ALA A 72 -20.92 -12.51 22.52
C ALA A 72 -22.08 -13.31 21.92
N ASP A 73 -21.94 -13.79 20.68
CA ASP A 73 -22.93 -14.62 19.98
C ASP A 73 -22.65 -16.10 20.25
N LEU A 74 -23.15 -16.59 21.39
CA LEU A 74 -22.86 -17.95 21.83
C LEU A 74 -23.37 -19.02 20.87
N ASP A 75 -24.45 -18.76 20.13
CA ASP A 75 -25.05 -19.72 19.19
C ASP A 75 -24.15 -20.05 18.02
N GLU A 76 -23.34 -19.09 17.59
CA GLU A 76 -22.31 -19.33 16.58
C GLU A 76 -20.96 -19.67 17.20
N ALA A 77 -20.55 -18.99 18.28
CA ALA A 77 -19.19 -19.09 18.82
C ALA A 77 -18.96 -20.28 19.75
N VAL A 78 -20.01 -20.78 20.41
CA VAL A 78 -19.97 -21.98 21.27
C VAL A 78 -21.16 -22.87 20.92
N PRO A 79 -21.18 -23.45 19.71
CA PRO A 79 -22.36 -24.08 19.16
C PRO A 79 -22.70 -25.41 19.85
N VAL A 80 -23.99 -25.75 19.87
CA VAL A 80 -24.48 -27.09 20.26
C VAL A 80 -24.81 -27.96 19.04
N ARG A 81 -24.85 -27.35 17.85
CA ARG A 81 -25.06 -27.99 16.55
C ARG A 81 -24.08 -27.42 15.54
N ASP A 82 -23.64 -28.24 14.60
CA ASP A 82 -22.81 -27.74 13.50
C ASP A 82 -23.61 -26.89 12.50
N VAL A 83 -22.94 -26.37 11.48
CA VAL A 83 -23.54 -25.54 10.42
C VAL A 83 -24.62 -26.25 9.59
N PHE A 84 -24.75 -27.58 9.69
CA PHE A 84 -25.79 -28.39 9.06
C PHE A 84 -26.87 -28.84 10.05
N GLY A 85 -26.85 -28.34 11.29
CA GLY A 85 -27.80 -28.67 12.35
C GLY A 85 -27.54 -30.02 13.04
N ARG A 86 -26.43 -30.70 12.75
CA ARG A 86 -26.06 -31.98 13.38
C ARG A 86 -25.63 -31.72 14.83
N PRO A 87 -26.08 -32.53 15.80
CA PRO A 87 -25.74 -32.33 17.21
C PRO A 87 -24.25 -32.55 17.44
N ILE A 88 -23.63 -31.68 18.24
CA ILE A 88 -22.22 -31.81 18.67
C ILE A 88 -22.12 -32.67 19.93
N TYR A 89 -23.13 -32.57 20.80
CA TYR A 89 -23.22 -33.30 22.06
C TYR A 89 -24.26 -34.42 21.96
N ARG A 90 -24.17 -35.41 22.85
CA ARG A 90 -25.24 -36.39 23.06
C ARG A 90 -26.48 -35.69 23.59
N SER A 91 -27.64 -36.29 23.31
CA SER A 91 -28.91 -35.78 23.83
C SER A 91 -28.87 -35.70 25.36
N ALA A 92 -29.27 -34.54 25.90
CA ALA A 92 -29.25 -34.19 27.32
C ALA A 92 -27.86 -33.92 27.93
N TYR A 93 -26.81 -33.87 27.10
CA TYR A 93 -25.45 -33.47 27.49
C TYR A 93 -25.04 -32.14 26.84
N GLU A 94 -25.98 -31.42 26.21
CA GLU A 94 -25.71 -30.09 25.69
C GLU A 94 -25.34 -29.11 26.82
N PRO A 95 -24.28 -28.30 26.65
CA PRO A 95 -23.88 -27.33 27.65
C PRO A 95 -24.94 -26.24 27.82
N SER A 96 -25.20 -25.89 29.08
CA SER A 96 -26.11 -24.79 29.38
C SER A 96 -25.57 -23.44 28.86
N PRO A 97 -26.44 -22.42 28.65
CA PRO A 97 -25.99 -21.09 28.24
C PRO A 97 -24.93 -20.47 29.16
N SER A 98 -24.99 -20.73 30.47
CA SER A 98 -24.00 -20.21 31.43
C SER A 98 -22.62 -20.89 31.28
N MET A 99 -22.60 -22.20 30.99
CA MET A 99 -21.36 -22.91 30.67
C MET A 99 -20.74 -22.38 29.38
N ARG A 100 -21.55 -22.21 28.33
CA ARG A 100 -21.12 -21.67 27.04
C ARG A 100 -20.54 -20.26 27.18
N ALA A 101 -21.21 -19.39 27.94
CA ALA A 101 -20.70 -18.05 28.27
C ALA A 101 -19.35 -18.10 29.00
N ALA A 102 -19.23 -18.98 30.01
CA ALA A 102 -17.98 -19.15 30.76
C ALA A 102 -16.82 -19.63 29.87
N TRP A 103 -17.09 -20.53 28.91
CA TRP A 103 -16.08 -20.98 27.95
C TRP A 103 -15.70 -19.89 26.95
N SER A 104 -16.66 -19.11 26.45
CA SER A 104 -16.38 -17.93 25.61
C SER A 104 -15.48 -16.92 26.36
N ASP A 105 -15.81 -16.61 27.61
CA ASP A 105 -15.02 -15.71 28.47
C ASP A 105 -13.60 -16.23 28.72
N LYS A 106 -13.45 -17.54 28.87
CA LYS A 106 -12.18 -18.20 29.19
C LYS A 106 -11.27 -18.41 27.98
N TYR A 107 -11.83 -18.64 26.80
CA TYR A 107 -11.04 -19.06 25.62
C TYR A 107 -11.12 -18.07 24.46
N LEU A 108 -12.32 -17.63 24.08
CA LEU A 108 -12.52 -16.79 22.90
C LEU A 108 -12.14 -15.33 23.16
N LYS A 109 -12.70 -14.71 24.21
CA LYS A 109 -12.40 -13.30 24.52
C LYS A 109 -10.89 -13.04 24.74
N PRO A 110 -10.13 -13.90 25.44
CA PRO A 110 -8.68 -13.72 25.55
C PRO A 110 -7.95 -13.85 24.22
N PHE A 111 -8.40 -14.74 23.32
CA PHE A 111 -7.83 -14.87 21.98
C PHE A 111 -8.00 -13.57 21.17
N HIS A 112 -9.21 -12.99 21.15
CA HIS A 112 -9.46 -11.72 20.47
C HIS A 112 -8.68 -10.55 21.10
N ARG A 113 -8.56 -10.50 22.44
CA ARG A 113 -7.67 -9.52 23.09
C ARG A 113 -6.21 -9.70 22.68
N GLY A 114 -5.75 -10.94 22.52
CA GLY A 114 -4.40 -11.22 22.01
C GLY A 114 -4.16 -10.61 20.62
N ILE A 115 -5.17 -10.61 19.74
CA ILE A 115 -5.09 -9.97 18.42
C ILE A 115 -4.90 -8.45 18.58
N GLU A 116 -5.76 -7.81 19.39
CA GLU A 116 -5.68 -6.36 19.68
C GLU A 116 -4.35 -5.96 20.31
N GLU A 117 -3.83 -6.78 21.23
CA GLU A 117 -2.53 -6.58 21.89
C GLU A 117 -1.38 -6.64 20.87
N ASN A 118 -1.40 -7.60 19.94
CA ASN A 118 -0.39 -7.71 18.89
C ASN A 118 -0.44 -6.52 17.90
N ILE A 119 -1.65 -6.07 17.53
CA ILE A 119 -1.82 -4.86 16.70
C ILE A 119 -1.30 -3.63 17.44
N SER A 120 -1.66 -3.47 18.71
CA SER A 120 -1.20 -2.37 19.56
C SER A 120 0.32 -2.39 19.77
N ALA A 121 0.92 -3.58 19.84
CA ALA A 121 2.37 -3.78 19.90
C ALA A 121 3.09 -3.52 18.57
N GLY A 122 2.37 -3.18 17.51
CA GLY A 122 2.92 -2.70 16.25
C GLY A 122 2.67 -3.61 15.05
N ALA A 123 1.77 -4.60 15.11
CA ALA A 123 1.35 -5.28 13.89
C ALA A 123 0.59 -4.29 12.99
N GLY A 124 1.08 -4.14 11.75
CA GLY A 124 0.57 -3.20 10.76
C GLY A 124 -0.36 -3.83 9.72
N LEU A 125 -0.40 -5.16 9.64
CA LEU A 125 -1.25 -5.94 8.73
C LEU A 125 -1.72 -7.22 9.45
N LEU A 126 -3.01 -7.50 9.40
CA LEU A 126 -3.62 -8.75 9.90
C LEU A 126 -3.88 -9.70 8.73
N PHE A 127 -3.29 -10.88 8.77
CA PHE A 127 -3.50 -11.96 7.81
C PHE A 127 -4.33 -13.06 8.49
N ASP A 128 -5.55 -13.27 8.02
CA ASP A 128 -6.47 -14.28 8.56
C ASP A 128 -6.46 -15.53 7.68
N GLY A 129 -5.85 -16.61 8.17
CA GLY A 129 -5.53 -17.80 7.38
C GLY A 129 -6.50 -18.95 7.59
N HIS A 130 -7.16 -19.37 6.52
CA HIS A 130 -8.18 -20.43 6.50
C HIS A 130 -7.95 -21.44 5.37
N SER A 131 -8.74 -22.50 5.36
CA SER A 131 -8.76 -23.48 4.28
C SER A 131 -10.15 -23.79 3.76
N THR A 132 -10.22 -24.11 2.47
CA THR A 132 -11.48 -24.47 1.80
C THR A 132 -11.40 -25.82 1.10
N VAL A 133 -12.55 -26.41 0.85
CA VAL A 133 -12.72 -27.50 -0.12
C VAL A 133 -13.26 -26.95 -1.44
N THR A 134 -13.32 -27.79 -2.48
CA THR A 134 -13.93 -27.46 -3.78
C THR A 134 -15.45 -27.34 -3.64
N ALA A 135 -15.92 -26.17 -3.19
CA ALA A 135 -17.31 -25.81 -2.96
C ALA A 135 -17.48 -24.28 -2.97
N ARG A 136 -18.72 -23.77 -2.98
CA ARG A 136 -19.02 -22.33 -2.85
C ARG A 136 -18.30 -21.44 -3.87
N GLY A 137 -18.17 -21.93 -5.11
CA GLY A 137 -17.47 -21.24 -6.19
C GLY A 137 -15.94 -21.38 -6.17
N VAL A 138 -15.37 -22.15 -5.24
CA VAL A 138 -13.92 -22.39 -5.15
C VAL A 138 -13.49 -23.62 -5.96
N ALA A 139 -12.55 -23.44 -6.89
CA ALA A 139 -11.93 -24.50 -7.67
C ALA A 139 -10.85 -25.27 -6.87
N ALA A 140 -10.53 -26.49 -7.31
CA ALA A 140 -9.61 -27.38 -6.60
C ALA A 140 -8.18 -26.83 -6.47
N ASN A 141 -7.73 -25.96 -7.38
CA ASN A 141 -6.42 -25.33 -7.33
C ASN A 141 -6.47 -23.84 -6.93
N GLN A 142 -7.53 -23.42 -6.23
CA GLN A 142 -7.78 -22.00 -5.95
C GLN A 142 -7.23 -21.54 -4.60
N ILE A 143 -6.76 -20.30 -4.59
CA ILE A 143 -6.48 -19.49 -3.41
C ILE A 143 -7.35 -18.24 -3.55
N ASP A 144 -8.33 -18.08 -2.67
CA ASP A 144 -9.21 -16.90 -2.69
C ASP A 144 -8.80 -15.93 -1.58
N LEU A 145 -8.71 -14.65 -1.95
CA LEU A 145 -8.35 -13.57 -1.05
C LEU A 145 -9.55 -12.67 -0.86
N MET A 146 -9.88 -12.30 0.39
CA MET A 146 -11.04 -11.45 0.66
C MET A 146 -10.68 -10.27 1.55
N ASN A 147 -10.95 -9.06 1.07
CA ASN A 147 -10.77 -7.83 1.83
C ASN A 147 -12.09 -7.20 2.28
N PHE A 148 -13.22 -7.86 2.09
CA PHE A 148 -14.50 -7.41 2.62
C PHE A 148 -15.44 -8.59 2.90
N GLN A 149 -16.50 -8.30 3.67
CA GLN A 149 -17.70 -9.13 3.74
C GLN A 149 -18.96 -8.29 3.52
N HIS A 150 -20.03 -8.93 3.08
CA HIS A 150 -21.36 -8.36 3.09
C HIS A 150 -22.37 -9.43 3.52
N THR A 151 -22.79 -9.35 4.77
CA THR A 151 -23.75 -10.28 5.36
C THR A 151 -25.03 -9.54 5.76
N ASP A 152 -26.06 -10.28 6.15
CA ASP A 152 -27.31 -9.71 6.68
C ASP A 152 -27.10 -8.91 7.99
N ARG A 153 -25.91 -9.02 8.61
CA ARG A 153 -25.54 -8.29 9.83
C ARG A 153 -25.16 -6.83 9.56
N GLU A 154 -24.75 -6.49 8.33
CA GLU A 154 -24.28 -5.16 7.98
C GLU A 154 -25.15 -4.50 6.89
N GLU A 155 -25.60 -3.26 7.12
CA GLU A 155 -26.36 -2.49 6.12
C GLU A 155 -25.55 -2.24 4.83
N LYS A 156 -24.23 -2.19 4.95
CA LYS A 156 -23.28 -2.00 3.84
C LYS A 156 -22.12 -2.99 3.97
N ALA A 157 -21.48 -3.28 2.86
CA ALA A 157 -20.26 -4.09 2.84
C ALA A 157 -19.21 -3.52 3.81
N LEU A 158 -18.65 -4.40 4.65
CA LEU A 158 -17.60 -4.10 5.60
C LEU A 158 -16.25 -4.43 4.96
N TYR A 159 -15.49 -3.38 4.63
CA TYR A 159 -14.14 -3.52 4.08
C TYR A 159 -13.09 -3.57 5.19
N TYR A 160 -12.18 -4.53 5.06
CA TYR A 160 -11.09 -4.79 6.00
C TYR A 160 -9.80 -4.06 5.63
N CYS A 161 -9.58 -3.82 4.33
CA CYS A 161 -8.47 -3.02 3.83
C CYS A 161 -8.76 -2.48 2.41
N PRO A 162 -8.00 -1.48 1.93
CA PRO A 162 -8.13 -0.99 0.55
C PRO A 162 -7.67 -2.04 -0.47
N ASP A 163 -8.33 -2.09 -1.63
CA ASP A 163 -8.07 -3.08 -2.70
C ASP A 163 -6.59 -3.18 -3.10
N VAL A 164 -5.86 -2.07 -3.06
CA VAL A 164 -4.43 -2.04 -3.40
C VAL A 164 -3.59 -3.02 -2.56
N ILE A 165 -3.98 -3.31 -1.31
CA ILE A 165 -3.23 -4.26 -0.47
C ILE A 165 -3.44 -5.69 -0.99
N VAL A 166 -4.70 -6.10 -1.14
CA VAL A 166 -5.05 -7.48 -1.54
C VAL A 166 -4.69 -7.77 -2.99
N GLU A 167 -4.88 -6.80 -3.90
CA GLU A 167 -4.52 -6.96 -5.32
C GLU A 167 -3.01 -7.05 -5.52
N THR A 168 -2.22 -6.22 -4.79
CA THR A 168 -0.76 -6.33 -4.86
C THR A 168 -0.29 -7.70 -4.35
N TYR A 169 -0.90 -8.22 -3.29
CA TYR A 169 -0.59 -9.56 -2.80
C TYR A 169 -1.01 -10.67 -3.79
N ALA A 170 -2.19 -10.54 -4.39
CA ALA A 170 -2.69 -11.46 -5.41
C ALA A 170 -1.75 -11.51 -6.62
N GLU A 171 -1.29 -10.37 -7.12
CA GLU A 171 -0.30 -10.29 -8.21
C GLU A 171 1.01 -11.01 -7.87
N GLU A 172 1.53 -10.80 -6.65
CA GLU A 172 2.76 -11.46 -6.21
C GLU A 172 2.60 -12.98 -6.07
N LEU A 173 1.42 -13.45 -5.61
CA LEU A 173 1.09 -14.88 -5.60
C LEU A 173 1.01 -15.45 -7.02
N ARG A 174 0.32 -14.79 -7.95
CA ARG A 174 0.19 -15.25 -9.35
C ARG A 174 1.55 -15.42 -10.02
N LYS A 175 2.52 -14.55 -9.71
CA LYS A 175 3.91 -14.66 -10.20
C LYS A 175 4.63 -15.90 -9.66
N ARG A 176 4.40 -16.27 -8.40
CA ARG A 176 5.11 -17.37 -7.71
C ARG A 176 4.41 -18.71 -7.85
N LEU A 177 3.11 -18.71 -8.07
CA LEU A 177 2.25 -19.89 -8.13
C LEU A 177 1.42 -19.86 -9.43
N PRO A 178 2.06 -20.00 -10.61
CA PRO A 178 1.36 -19.93 -11.90
C PRO A 178 0.31 -21.04 -12.10
N ASP A 179 0.46 -22.15 -11.37
CA ASP A 179 -0.46 -23.30 -11.43
C ASP A 179 -1.67 -23.14 -10.48
N ALA A 180 -1.65 -22.16 -9.58
CA ALA A 180 -2.74 -21.87 -8.65
C ALA A 180 -3.66 -20.78 -9.23
N LEU A 181 -4.97 -21.00 -9.13
CA LEU A 181 -5.97 -19.98 -9.45
C LEU A 181 -6.05 -19.00 -8.28
N VAL A 182 -5.43 -17.81 -8.40
CA VAL A 182 -5.49 -16.78 -7.36
C VAL A 182 -6.57 -15.76 -7.69
N THR A 183 -7.59 -15.68 -6.84
CA THR A 183 -8.74 -14.79 -6.99
C THR A 183 -8.85 -13.80 -5.84
N VAL A 184 -9.56 -12.69 -6.09
CA VAL A 184 -9.84 -11.67 -5.08
C VAL A 184 -11.35 -11.47 -5.03
N ASN A 185 -11.95 -11.66 -3.87
CA ASN A 185 -13.38 -11.53 -3.59
C ASN A 185 -14.28 -12.31 -4.58
N ALA A 186 -13.85 -13.48 -5.04
CA ALA A 186 -14.53 -14.20 -6.12
C ALA A 186 -15.47 -15.31 -5.61
N SER A 187 -15.24 -15.81 -4.40
CA SER A 187 -16.05 -16.88 -3.84
C SER A 187 -17.30 -16.37 -3.14
N GLU A 188 -18.24 -17.28 -2.86
CA GLU A 188 -19.43 -16.98 -2.06
C GLU A 188 -19.10 -16.75 -0.57
N TYR A 189 -17.83 -16.88 -0.15
CA TYR A 189 -17.41 -16.65 1.23
C TYR A 189 -17.47 -15.17 1.63
N VAL A 190 -17.55 -14.23 0.68
CA VAL A 190 -17.82 -12.80 0.99
C VAL A 190 -19.17 -12.59 1.70
N ALA A 191 -20.10 -13.54 1.60
CA ALA A 191 -21.39 -13.52 2.29
C ALA A 191 -21.37 -14.25 3.65
N VAL A 192 -20.21 -14.76 4.09
CA VAL A 192 -20.03 -15.44 5.37
C VAL A 192 -19.35 -14.50 6.35
N HIS A 193 -19.90 -14.38 7.56
CA HIS A 193 -19.35 -13.51 8.59
C HIS A 193 -18.04 -14.08 9.16
N GLY A 194 -16.92 -13.40 8.93
CA GLY A 194 -15.61 -13.69 9.50
C GLY A 194 -15.28 -12.70 10.62
N HIS A 195 -15.53 -13.09 11.87
CA HIS A 195 -15.48 -12.16 13.00
C HIS A 195 -14.07 -11.61 13.29
N ILE A 196 -13.00 -12.38 13.05
CA ILE A 196 -11.61 -11.93 13.28
C ILE A 196 -11.33 -10.65 12.47
N CYS A 197 -11.55 -10.71 11.15
CA CYS A 197 -11.40 -9.53 10.31
C CYS A 197 -12.44 -8.45 10.65
N ALA A 198 -13.71 -8.82 10.86
CA ALA A 198 -14.77 -7.83 11.13
C ALA A 198 -14.52 -7.00 12.41
N ALA A 199 -14.00 -7.61 13.48
CA ALA A 199 -13.76 -6.95 14.76
C ALA A 199 -12.45 -6.14 14.79
N HIS A 200 -11.40 -6.68 14.15
CA HIS A 200 -10.02 -6.23 14.34
C HIS A 200 -9.43 -5.47 13.15
N SER A 201 -10.19 -5.30 12.07
CA SER A 201 -9.71 -4.62 10.86
C SER A 201 -10.09 -3.14 10.77
N VAL A 202 -9.40 -2.42 9.90
CA VAL A 202 -9.75 -1.05 9.49
C VAL A 202 -9.43 -0.84 8.02
N ASN A 203 -10.39 -0.30 7.25
CA ASN A 203 -10.19 0.06 5.85
C ASN A 203 -9.25 1.27 5.68
N ALA A 204 -7.96 1.07 5.93
CA ALA A 204 -6.90 2.06 5.81
C ALA A 204 -5.58 1.39 5.44
N LEU A 205 -4.63 2.15 4.89
CA LEU A 205 -3.30 1.62 4.54
C LEU A 205 -2.41 1.31 5.75
N LYS A 206 -2.82 1.73 6.95
CA LYS A 206 -2.07 1.60 8.21
C LYS A 206 -3.04 1.33 9.35
N ARG A 207 -2.55 0.72 10.43
CA ARG A 207 -3.31 0.52 11.66
C ARG A 207 -3.83 1.83 12.26
N VAL A 208 -4.99 1.76 12.90
CA VAL A 208 -5.63 2.85 13.64
C VAL A 208 -6.02 2.31 15.02
N GLY A 209 -5.35 2.77 16.07
CA GLY A 209 -5.53 2.21 17.41
C GLY A 209 -5.17 0.71 17.45
N ALA A 210 -6.09 -0.10 17.96
CA ALA A 210 -5.97 -1.56 18.06
C ALA A 210 -6.48 -2.32 16.81
N ARG A 211 -6.72 -1.63 15.69
CA ARG A 211 -7.19 -2.23 14.43
C ARG A 211 -6.16 -2.06 13.31
N ALA A 212 -6.00 -3.05 12.45
CA ALA A 212 -5.05 -3.04 11.32
C ALA A 212 -5.76 -3.30 9.98
N PRO A 213 -5.24 -2.88 8.81
CA PRO A 213 -5.71 -3.45 7.56
C PRO A 213 -5.64 -4.98 7.64
N ALA A 214 -6.68 -5.65 7.15
CA ALA A 214 -6.75 -7.10 7.16
C ALA A 214 -7.28 -7.68 5.85
N PHE A 215 -6.98 -8.94 5.62
CA PHE A 215 -7.66 -9.75 4.62
C PHE A 215 -7.65 -11.22 5.03
N ILE A 216 -8.61 -11.97 4.50
CA ILE A 216 -8.74 -13.41 4.65
C ILE A 216 -8.07 -14.09 3.46
N GLN A 217 -7.33 -15.17 3.70
CA GLN A 217 -6.89 -16.08 2.66
C GLN A 217 -7.48 -17.47 2.89
N GLU A 218 -8.25 -17.92 1.90
CA GLU A 218 -8.82 -19.25 1.81
C GLU A 218 -8.00 -20.09 0.83
N THR A 219 -7.28 -21.09 1.34
CA THR A 219 -6.46 -21.97 0.49
C THR A 219 -7.15 -23.32 0.30
N ASN A 220 -7.38 -23.74 -0.95
CA ASN A 220 -7.99 -25.04 -1.20
C ASN A 220 -7.09 -26.18 -0.69
N GLU A 221 -7.69 -27.10 0.08
CA GLU A 221 -7.01 -28.23 0.69
C GLU A 221 -6.25 -29.12 -0.30
N ASN A 222 -6.71 -29.24 -1.54
CA ASN A 222 -6.06 -30.05 -2.58
C ASN A 222 -4.68 -29.50 -2.98
N LEU A 223 -4.39 -28.23 -2.67
CA LEU A 223 -3.08 -27.63 -2.95
C LEU A 223 -2.01 -28.13 -1.96
N TYR A 224 -2.39 -28.65 -0.78
CA TYR A 224 -1.43 -28.95 0.29
C TYR A 224 -1.68 -30.24 1.07
N LYS A 225 -2.75 -30.97 0.77
CA LYS A 225 -3.02 -32.32 1.31
C LYS A 225 -2.80 -33.38 0.23
N ASN A 226 -2.45 -34.59 0.66
CA ASN A 226 -2.50 -35.77 -0.19
C ASN A 226 -3.97 -36.23 -0.37
N SER A 227 -4.21 -37.11 -1.34
CA SER A 227 -5.57 -37.63 -1.62
C SER A 227 -6.19 -38.42 -0.47
N ASP A 228 -5.38 -38.92 0.46
CA ASP A 228 -5.82 -39.60 1.69
C ASP A 228 -6.05 -38.62 2.87
N GLY A 229 -5.90 -37.31 2.65
CA GLY A 229 -6.07 -36.26 3.65
C GLY A 229 -4.86 -36.05 4.56
N THR A 230 -3.76 -36.79 4.39
CA THR A 230 -2.50 -36.55 5.11
C THR A 230 -1.81 -35.28 4.59
N PRO A 231 -0.97 -34.62 5.40
CA PRO A 231 -0.32 -33.37 4.99
C PRO A 231 0.73 -33.65 3.91
N ASN A 232 0.69 -32.90 2.80
CA ASN A 232 1.77 -32.91 1.84
C ASN A 232 2.84 -31.89 2.26
N VAL A 233 3.82 -32.36 3.04
CA VAL A 233 4.87 -31.50 3.63
C VAL A 233 5.65 -30.69 2.56
N GLY A 234 5.86 -31.27 1.37
CA GLY A 234 6.53 -30.59 0.26
C GLY A 234 5.70 -29.43 -0.27
N GLN A 235 4.40 -29.64 -0.50
CA GLN A 235 3.49 -28.58 -0.95
C GLN A 235 3.25 -27.52 0.12
N ILE A 236 3.07 -27.91 1.39
CA ILE A 236 2.96 -26.97 2.52
C ILE A 236 4.18 -26.04 2.54
N ASN A 237 5.40 -26.57 2.42
CA ASN A 237 6.61 -25.74 2.42
C ASN A 237 6.74 -24.86 1.16
N ARG A 238 6.33 -25.35 0.00
CA ARG A 238 6.29 -24.54 -1.23
C ARG A 238 5.33 -23.36 -1.10
N LEU A 239 4.12 -23.63 -0.62
CA LEU A 239 3.07 -22.61 -0.46
C LEU A 239 3.42 -21.61 0.63
N ARG A 240 3.83 -22.06 1.82
CA ARG A 240 4.15 -21.12 2.92
C ARG A 240 5.29 -20.17 2.54
N ARG A 241 6.27 -20.66 1.76
CA ARG A 241 7.34 -19.81 1.21
C ARG A 241 6.80 -18.81 0.20
N ALA A 242 5.96 -19.25 -0.75
CA ALA A 242 5.35 -18.37 -1.72
C ALA A 242 4.49 -17.28 -1.05
N PHE A 243 3.70 -17.65 -0.04
CA PHE A 243 2.86 -16.71 0.73
C PHE A 243 3.72 -15.68 1.47
N ALA A 244 4.74 -16.15 2.19
CA ALA A 244 5.68 -15.30 2.89
C ALA A 244 6.41 -14.32 1.95
N GLU A 245 6.99 -14.81 0.86
CA GLU A 245 7.73 -13.98 -0.10
C GLU A 245 6.82 -13.00 -0.84
N SER A 246 5.58 -13.39 -1.16
CA SER A 246 4.58 -12.49 -1.72
C SER A 246 4.20 -11.39 -0.73
N LEU A 247 3.95 -11.72 0.54
CA LEU A 247 3.67 -10.76 1.60
C LEU A 247 4.82 -9.75 1.75
N ALA A 248 6.07 -10.22 1.79
CA ALA A 248 7.25 -9.34 1.88
C ALA A 248 7.30 -8.36 0.70
N GLN A 249 7.11 -8.84 -0.52
CA GLN A 249 7.13 -8.00 -1.72
C GLN A 249 5.96 -7.01 -1.72
N THR A 250 4.77 -7.41 -1.28
CA THR A 250 3.62 -6.51 -1.14
C THR A 250 3.92 -5.36 -0.18
N LEU A 251 4.46 -5.66 1.00
CA LEU A 251 4.80 -4.63 1.99
C LEU A 251 5.88 -3.67 1.47
N GLN A 252 6.85 -4.18 0.72
CA GLN A 252 7.86 -3.36 0.07
C GLN A 252 7.23 -2.43 -0.98
N SER A 253 6.42 -2.97 -1.90
CA SER A 253 5.76 -2.21 -2.97
C SER A 253 4.83 -1.13 -2.41
N LEU A 254 4.09 -1.42 -1.33
CA LEU A 254 3.24 -0.45 -0.65
C LEU A 254 4.05 0.65 0.06
N GLN A 255 5.24 0.33 0.57
CA GLN A 255 6.12 1.32 1.17
C GLN A 255 6.77 2.22 0.12
N GLU A 256 7.17 1.66 -1.02
CA GLU A 256 7.72 2.41 -2.15
C GLU A 256 6.66 3.34 -2.77
N SER A 257 5.41 2.90 -2.88
CA SER A 257 4.32 3.74 -3.40
C SER A 257 3.92 4.87 -2.44
N GLN A 258 4.15 4.73 -1.14
CA GLN A 258 3.99 5.81 -0.16
C GLN A 258 5.14 6.82 -0.16
N LYS A 259 6.28 6.52 -0.80
CA LYS A 259 7.45 7.42 -0.91
C LYS A 259 7.35 8.43 -2.05
N VAL A 260 6.17 8.68 -2.63
CA VAL A 260 5.98 9.85 -3.52
C VAL A 260 6.20 11.10 -2.67
N THR A 261 7.45 11.50 -2.59
CA THR A 261 7.92 12.66 -1.84
C THR A 261 7.92 13.78 -2.85
N MET A 262 7.04 14.74 -2.62
CA MET A 262 6.91 15.92 -3.45
C MET A 262 7.26 17.10 -2.55
N ILE A 263 8.24 17.87 -3.00
CA ILE A 263 8.68 19.09 -2.34
C ILE A 263 7.50 20.05 -2.27
N ASP A 264 7.20 20.53 -1.07
CA ASP A 264 6.12 21.49 -0.85
C ASP A 264 6.59 22.88 -1.28
N LEU A 265 6.47 23.12 -2.59
CA LEU A 265 6.77 24.39 -3.23
C LEU A 265 5.50 25.24 -3.28
N HIS A 266 5.63 26.53 -2.98
CA HIS A 266 4.53 27.48 -3.16
C HIS A 266 4.12 27.54 -4.63
N LEU A 267 2.81 27.65 -4.88
CA LEU A 267 2.28 27.78 -6.25
C LEU A 267 2.73 29.14 -6.83
N GLY A 268 3.29 29.13 -8.03
CA GLY A 268 3.72 30.35 -8.70
C GLY A 268 3.35 30.31 -10.17
N LYS A 269 2.43 31.20 -10.60
CA LYS A 269 1.99 31.28 -12.00
C LYS A 269 2.58 32.51 -12.67
N GLN A 270 3.20 32.32 -13.83
CA GLN A 270 3.72 33.36 -14.69
C GLN A 270 2.61 34.34 -15.12
N VAL A 271 2.97 35.61 -15.30
CA VAL A 271 2.00 36.67 -15.64
C VAL A 271 1.90 36.87 -17.13
N TYR A 272 3.02 36.79 -17.84
CA TYR A 272 3.13 36.90 -19.28
C TYR A 272 3.48 35.53 -19.87
N ASP A 273 3.51 35.37 -21.19
CA ASP A 273 3.94 34.11 -21.83
C ASP A 273 5.48 33.95 -21.83
N TYR A 274 6.23 35.03 -21.64
CA TYR A 274 7.70 35.06 -21.70
C TYR A 274 8.43 35.12 -20.33
N ASP A 275 7.70 35.20 -19.21
CA ASP A 275 8.28 35.34 -17.86
C ASP A 275 8.30 34.03 -17.03
N CYS A 276 8.15 32.86 -17.68
CA CYS A 276 8.22 31.56 -17.00
C CYS A 276 9.52 31.37 -16.20
N GLY A 277 10.66 31.87 -16.71
CA GLY A 277 11.95 31.82 -16.01
C GLY A 277 12.01 32.73 -14.78
N VAL A 278 11.37 33.90 -14.82
CA VAL A 278 11.25 34.81 -13.66
C VAL A 278 10.45 34.12 -12.56
N GLN A 279 9.29 33.59 -12.92
CA GLN A 279 8.42 32.90 -11.97
C GLN A 279 9.08 31.64 -11.41
N ALA A 280 9.74 30.83 -12.25
CA ALA A 280 10.41 29.61 -11.79
C ALA A 280 11.50 29.92 -10.75
N LEU A 281 12.34 30.92 -11.02
CA LEU A 281 13.39 31.33 -10.09
C LEU A 281 12.80 31.91 -8.80
N GLN A 282 11.82 32.81 -8.90
CA GLN A 282 11.16 33.42 -7.75
C GLN A 282 10.55 32.34 -6.84
N THR A 283 9.82 31.37 -7.42
CA THR A 283 9.20 30.28 -6.67
C THR A 283 10.23 29.46 -5.88
N VAL A 284 11.38 29.13 -6.49
CA VAL A 284 12.45 28.40 -5.79
C VAL A 284 13.16 29.27 -4.74
N MET A 285 13.31 30.58 -4.98
CA MET A 285 13.87 31.50 -3.97
C MET A 285 12.97 31.59 -2.73
N THR A 286 11.65 31.72 -2.93
CA THR A 286 10.66 31.76 -1.84
C THR A 286 10.65 30.46 -1.04
N TYR A 287 10.87 29.31 -1.68
CA TYR A 287 11.03 28.03 -0.97
C TYR A 287 12.17 28.05 0.05
N TYR A 288 13.22 28.82 -0.20
CA TYR A 288 14.33 29.04 0.73
C TYR A 288 14.19 30.30 1.59
N GLY A 289 13.01 30.93 1.59
CA GLY A 289 12.70 32.12 2.40
C GLY A 289 13.33 33.41 1.88
N VAL A 290 13.71 33.46 0.61
CA VAL A 290 14.20 34.67 -0.04
C VAL A 290 13.07 35.24 -0.88
N GLU A 291 12.43 36.30 -0.38
CA GLU A 291 11.39 37.03 -1.09
C GLU A 291 12.04 38.16 -1.91
N VAL A 292 11.72 38.21 -3.20
CA VAL A 292 12.21 39.22 -4.14
C VAL A 292 11.01 39.77 -4.89
N ASP A 293 10.98 41.09 -5.06
CA ASP A 293 9.97 41.73 -5.89
C ASP A 293 10.07 41.24 -7.33
N ARG A 294 8.92 40.95 -7.95
CA ARG A 294 8.89 40.34 -9.29
C ARG A 294 9.45 41.29 -10.35
N ASP A 295 9.13 42.57 -10.28
CA ASP A 295 9.55 43.55 -11.29
C ASP A 295 11.05 43.82 -11.16
N GLU A 296 11.57 43.87 -9.94
CA GLU A 296 13.02 43.90 -9.67
C GLU A 296 13.71 42.65 -10.24
N LEU A 297 13.17 41.45 -10.00
CA LEU A 297 13.74 40.20 -10.48
C LEU A 297 13.72 40.13 -12.01
N MET A 298 12.63 40.55 -12.63
CA MET A 298 12.46 40.60 -14.09
C MET A 298 13.49 41.54 -14.74
N GLN A 299 13.72 42.71 -14.15
CA GLN A 299 14.77 43.64 -14.60
C GLN A 299 16.17 43.04 -14.43
N THR A 300 16.43 42.41 -13.28
CA THR A 300 17.72 41.76 -12.97
C THR A 300 18.04 40.64 -13.96
N LEU A 301 17.03 39.86 -14.36
CA LEU A 301 17.15 38.77 -15.30
C LEU A 301 17.27 39.25 -16.76
N GLY A 302 16.93 40.51 -17.04
CA GLY A 302 16.86 41.02 -18.40
C GLY A 302 15.82 40.30 -19.25
N THR A 303 14.74 39.81 -18.63
CA THR A 303 13.71 39.02 -19.31
C THR A 303 12.93 39.90 -20.28
N THR A 304 12.76 39.43 -21.52
CA THR A 304 12.02 40.17 -22.57
C THR A 304 11.03 39.28 -23.30
N GLU A 305 10.03 39.90 -23.94
CA GLU A 305 9.06 39.20 -24.80
C GLU A 305 9.75 38.46 -25.96
N GLU A 306 10.84 39.00 -26.50
CA GLU A 306 11.53 38.44 -27.66
C GLU A 306 12.36 37.19 -27.32
N SER A 307 12.99 37.12 -26.15
CA SER A 307 13.98 36.09 -25.83
C SER A 307 13.78 35.37 -24.50
N GLY A 308 12.69 35.68 -23.78
CA GLY A 308 12.43 35.12 -22.47
C GLY A 308 13.57 35.41 -21.48
N THR A 309 13.88 34.42 -20.63
CA THR A 309 14.91 34.53 -19.58
C THR A 309 16.17 33.71 -19.94
N PRO A 310 17.33 34.35 -20.17
CA PRO A 310 18.56 33.63 -20.47
C PRO A 310 19.07 32.79 -19.27
N PRO A 311 19.47 31.52 -19.45
CA PRO A 311 19.98 30.69 -18.35
C PRO A 311 21.16 31.34 -17.59
N LYS A 312 22.07 32.01 -18.30
CA LYS A 312 23.24 32.70 -17.70
C LYS A 312 22.82 33.83 -16.76
N ALA A 313 21.77 34.57 -17.12
CA ALA A 313 21.22 35.64 -16.29
C ALA A 313 20.55 35.07 -15.03
N MET A 314 19.82 33.96 -15.16
CA MET A 314 19.20 33.24 -14.04
C MET A 314 20.23 32.79 -13.00
N ILE A 315 21.35 32.23 -13.45
CA ILE A 315 22.47 31.81 -12.58
C ILE A 315 23.06 33.02 -11.85
N ALA A 316 23.35 34.11 -12.58
CA ALA A 316 23.93 35.32 -12.01
C ALA A 316 23.00 35.98 -10.99
N ALA A 317 21.69 36.04 -11.27
CA ALA A 317 20.68 36.55 -10.35
C ALA A 317 20.60 35.70 -9.07
N ALA A 318 20.53 34.38 -9.19
CA ALA A 318 20.52 33.49 -8.03
C ALA A 318 21.76 33.67 -7.14
N GLN A 319 22.94 33.81 -7.74
CA GLN A 319 24.19 34.10 -7.01
C GLN A 319 24.14 35.49 -6.34
N HIS A 320 23.58 36.50 -7.01
CA HIS A 320 23.41 37.84 -6.47
C HIS A 320 22.55 37.86 -5.19
N TYR A 321 21.50 37.05 -5.14
CA TYR A 321 20.64 36.85 -3.95
C TYR A 321 21.22 35.87 -2.91
N GLY A 322 22.51 35.51 -3.06
CA GLY A 322 23.28 34.79 -2.04
C GLY A 322 23.06 33.28 -2.01
N PHE A 323 22.69 32.68 -3.15
CA PHE A 323 22.68 31.22 -3.31
C PHE A 323 24.01 30.71 -3.85
N GLU A 324 24.40 29.53 -3.40
CA GLU A 324 25.31 28.69 -4.18
C GLU A 324 24.49 28.06 -5.32
N VAL A 325 24.97 28.14 -6.55
CA VAL A 325 24.24 27.65 -7.72
C VAL A 325 25.02 26.52 -8.37
N LYS A 326 24.37 25.36 -8.50
CA LYS A 326 24.87 24.28 -9.36
C LYS A 326 23.97 24.19 -10.58
N SER A 327 24.56 24.40 -11.75
CA SER A 327 23.83 24.44 -13.02
C SER A 327 24.69 23.93 -14.17
N GLY A 328 24.05 23.60 -15.28
CA GLY A 328 24.74 23.27 -16.53
C GLY A 328 23.85 22.52 -17.50
N THR A 329 24.42 22.22 -18.67
CA THR A 329 23.84 21.31 -19.67
C THR A 329 24.35 19.89 -19.45
N GLN A 330 23.79 18.93 -20.19
CA GLN A 330 24.18 17.52 -20.17
C GLN A 330 24.01 16.85 -18.78
N TRP A 331 23.06 17.33 -17.97
CA TRP A 331 22.71 16.62 -16.75
C TRP A 331 22.07 15.27 -17.08
N SER A 332 22.34 14.28 -16.23
CA SER A 332 21.63 13.01 -16.27
C SER A 332 20.32 13.10 -15.49
N LEU A 333 19.32 12.32 -15.89
CA LEU A 333 18.09 12.19 -15.12
C LEU A 333 18.35 11.72 -13.68
N ASN A 334 19.37 10.87 -13.46
CA ASN A 334 19.75 10.45 -12.11
C ASN A 334 20.23 11.61 -11.23
N GLN A 335 20.92 12.61 -11.78
CA GLN A 335 21.31 13.80 -11.03
C GLN A 335 20.09 14.62 -10.61
N VAL A 336 19.11 14.80 -11.51
CA VAL A 336 17.84 15.45 -11.19
C VAL A 336 17.14 14.71 -10.05
N LYS A 337 17.03 13.38 -10.16
CA LYS A 337 16.38 12.55 -9.13
C LYS A 337 17.05 12.69 -7.76
N GLN A 338 18.38 12.66 -7.72
CA GLN A 338 19.16 12.81 -6.48
C GLN A 338 18.90 14.15 -5.77
N PHE A 339 18.76 15.24 -6.50
CA PHE A 339 18.44 16.54 -5.90
C PHE A 339 17.01 16.58 -5.36
N VAL A 340 16.03 16.09 -6.14
CA VAL A 340 14.62 16.08 -5.73
C VAL A 340 14.41 15.18 -4.51
N ASP A 341 15.01 13.99 -4.48
CA ASP A 341 14.97 13.08 -3.33
C ASP A 341 15.61 13.68 -2.07
N ALA A 342 16.56 14.60 -2.23
CA ALA A 342 17.19 15.34 -1.14
C ALA A 342 16.39 16.59 -0.71
N GLY A 343 15.22 16.85 -1.32
CA GLY A 343 14.39 18.01 -1.03
C GLY A 343 14.82 19.30 -1.75
N THR A 344 15.67 19.21 -2.78
CA THR A 344 16.12 20.36 -3.57
C THR A 344 15.34 20.42 -4.90
N PRO A 345 14.51 21.46 -5.13
CA PRO A 345 13.81 21.65 -6.40
C PRO A 345 14.80 21.86 -7.54
N VAL A 346 14.49 21.31 -8.71
CA VAL A 346 15.35 21.42 -9.91
C VAL A 346 14.65 22.22 -10.99
N ILE A 347 15.19 23.39 -11.32
CA ILE A 347 14.74 24.16 -12.48
C ILE A 347 15.30 23.50 -13.73
N VAL A 348 14.43 23.20 -14.70
CA VAL A 348 14.76 22.60 -15.98
C VAL A 348 14.20 23.44 -17.12
N LEU A 349 14.80 23.28 -18.30
CA LEU A 349 14.37 23.95 -19.53
C LEU A 349 13.99 22.88 -20.56
N LEU A 350 12.75 22.90 -21.05
CA LEU A 350 12.18 21.84 -21.89
C LEU A 350 11.19 22.38 -22.94
N GLN A 351 10.85 21.56 -23.93
CA GLN A 351 9.82 21.84 -24.93
C GLN A 351 8.41 21.50 -24.41
N ALA A 352 7.53 22.51 -24.32
CA ALA A 352 6.24 22.37 -23.61
C ALA A 352 5.00 22.32 -24.53
N TRP A 353 5.00 23.06 -25.64
CA TRP A 353 3.78 23.37 -26.40
C TRP A 353 3.68 22.59 -27.70
N ALA A 354 2.45 22.20 -28.08
CA ALA A 354 2.17 21.59 -29.37
C ALA A 354 0.72 21.84 -29.79
N GLU A 355 0.50 22.15 -31.07
CA GLU A 355 -0.82 22.32 -31.67
C GLU A 355 -1.43 21.00 -32.20
N ARG A 356 -0.63 19.93 -32.19
CA ARG A 356 -1.01 18.60 -32.67
C ARG A 356 -0.46 17.51 -31.75
N TYR A 357 -0.87 16.27 -32.00
CA TYR A 357 -0.22 15.11 -31.39
C TYR A 357 1.27 15.06 -31.78
N MET A 358 2.13 14.83 -30.78
CA MET A 358 3.59 14.77 -30.91
C MET A 358 4.08 13.39 -30.47
N THR A 359 4.87 12.74 -31.34
CA THR A 359 5.64 11.55 -30.98
C THR A 359 6.91 11.94 -30.20
N LEU A 360 7.62 10.96 -29.63
CA LEU A 360 8.90 11.23 -28.96
C LEU A 360 9.96 11.77 -29.95
N ASP A 361 9.91 11.35 -31.21
CA ASP A 361 10.84 11.85 -32.24
C ASP A 361 10.48 13.26 -32.71
N ASP A 362 9.18 13.61 -32.75
CA ASP A 362 8.75 14.98 -32.95
C ASP A 362 9.30 15.89 -31.83
N TRP A 363 9.13 15.50 -30.56
CA TRP A 363 9.63 16.28 -29.41
C TRP A 363 11.15 16.48 -29.44
N ARG A 364 11.92 15.43 -29.77
CA ARG A 364 13.39 15.52 -29.91
C ARG A 364 13.84 16.51 -30.99
N SER A 365 12.96 16.79 -31.94
CA SER A 365 13.25 17.64 -33.10
C SER A 365 12.67 19.05 -32.95
N ASP A 366 11.87 19.32 -31.91
CA ASP A 366 11.27 20.62 -31.62
C ASP A 366 12.28 21.51 -30.87
N TRP A 367 12.40 22.78 -31.27
CA TRP A 367 13.30 23.75 -30.64
C TRP A 367 12.65 25.14 -30.50
N ASP A 368 11.35 25.24 -30.79
CA ASP A 368 10.65 26.53 -30.91
C ASP A 368 9.77 26.84 -29.69
N ASN A 369 9.59 25.88 -28.77
CA ASN A 369 8.59 25.92 -27.70
C ASN A 369 9.22 25.76 -26.30
N GLY A 370 10.34 26.44 -26.07
CA GLY A 370 11.08 26.45 -24.81
C GLY A 370 10.27 26.94 -23.61
N HIS A 371 10.42 26.26 -22.46
CA HIS A 371 9.71 26.57 -21.23
C HIS A 371 10.50 26.14 -19.99
N TYR A 372 10.55 27.01 -18.98
CA TYR A 372 11.09 26.65 -17.67
C TYR A 372 10.02 25.98 -16.81
N ALA A 373 10.38 24.85 -16.21
CA ALA A 373 9.56 24.15 -15.22
C ALA A 373 10.41 23.72 -14.03
N ILE A 374 9.78 23.38 -12.90
CA ILE A 374 10.49 22.99 -11.68
C ILE A 374 10.12 21.55 -11.35
N VAL A 375 11.09 20.63 -11.37
CA VAL A 375 10.88 19.25 -10.89
C VAL A 375 10.81 19.29 -9.37
N ILE A 376 9.68 18.82 -8.82
CA ILE A 376 9.39 18.85 -7.39
C ILE A 376 9.13 17.46 -6.80
N GLY A 377 8.95 16.43 -7.61
CA GLY A 377 8.68 15.10 -7.09
C GLY A 377 8.86 14.00 -8.12
N LEU A 378 8.94 12.78 -7.61
CA LEU A 378 9.09 11.56 -8.41
C LEU A 378 8.05 10.54 -7.97
N ASN A 379 7.46 9.84 -8.94
CA ASN A 379 6.58 8.70 -8.67
C ASN A 379 6.77 7.63 -9.74
N LYS A 380 7.41 6.52 -9.38
CA LYS A 380 7.80 5.46 -10.34
C LYS A 380 8.55 6.09 -11.53
N ASP A 381 8.01 5.95 -12.75
CA ASP A 381 8.60 6.48 -13.98
C ASP A 381 8.03 7.85 -14.39
N VAL A 382 7.53 8.64 -13.42
CA VAL A 382 6.90 9.95 -13.65
C VAL A 382 7.60 11.02 -12.83
N LEU A 383 7.93 12.13 -13.49
CA LEU A 383 8.38 13.37 -12.87
C LEU A 383 7.16 14.27 -12.64
N LEU A 384 7.10 14.91 -11.47
CA LEU A 384 6.08 15.88 -11.09
C LEU A 384 6.70 17.28 -11.10
N PHE A 385 5.94 18.24 -11.63
CA PHE A 385 6.42 19.60 -11.83
C PHE A 385 5.53 20.62 -11.13
N GLU A 386 6.17 21.65 -10.55
CA GLU A 386 5.55 22.97 -10.43
C GLU A 386 5.81 23.70 -11.73
N ASP A 387 4.73 24.06 -12.43
CA ASP A 387 4.78 24.57 -13.80
C ASP A 387 4.28 26.02 -13.82
N PRO A 388 5.16 27.00 -14.09
CA PRO A 388 4.78 28.41 -14.12
C PRO A 388 3.60 28.74 -15.04
N ALA A 389 3.33 27.95 -16.08
CA ALA A 389 2.25 28.22 -17.02
C ALA A 389 0.85 27.94 -16.45
N THR A 390 0.75 27.25 -15.32
CA THR A 390 -0.53 26.78 -14.78
C THR A 390 -0.54 26.72 -13.25
N ILE A 391 -1.71 26.89 -12.64
CA ILE A 391 -1.89 26.70 -11.19
C ILE A 391 -1.92 25.21 -10.78
N ARG A 392 -1.85 24.31 -11.76
CA ARG A 392 -1.91 22.86 -11.54
C ARG A 392 -0.49 22.30 -11.59
N ARG A 393 -0.18 21.38 -10.68
CA ARG A 393 1.02 20.55 -10.83
C ARG A 393 0.88 19.66 -12.06
N THR A 394 1.92 19.63 -12.89
CA THR A 394 1.95 18.86 -14.14
C THR A 394 2.88 17.65 -13.98
N TRP A 395 2.87 16.74 -14.96
CA TRP A 395 3.67 15.53 -14.90
C TRP A 395 4.10 15.07 -16.29
N LEU A 396 5.26 14.41 -16.36
CA LEU A 396 5.77 13.77 -17.57
C LEU A 396 6.35 12.40 -17.21
N ARG A 397 6.20 11.42 -18.10
CA ARG A 397 6.96 10.15 -17.96
C ARG A 397 8.44 10.42 -18.24
N GLU A 398 9.34 9.67 -17.62
CA GLU A 398 10.81 9.84 -17.79
C GLU A 398 11.23 9.88 -19.26
N ARG A 399 10.72 8.94 -20.06
CA ARG A 399 11.00 8.85 -21.50
C ARG A 399 10.51 10.05 -22.31
N GLU A 400 9.42 10.68 -21.88
CA GLU A 400 8.87 11.87 -22.53
C GLU A 400 9.63 13.12 -22.09
N PHE A 401 9.92 13.25 -20.80
CA PHE A 401 10.78 14.32 -20.29
C PHE A 401 12.13 14.34 -21.01
N LEU A 402 12.82 13.20 -21.11
CA LEU A 402 14.09 13.08 -21.82
C LEU A 402 14.01 13.48 -23.31
N ALA A 403 12.85 13.28 -23.95
CA ALA A 403 12.64 13.67 -25.34
C ALA A 403 12.37 15.16 -25.50
N ARG A 404 11.96 15.86 -24.43
CA ARG A 404 11.63 17.28 -24.41
C ARG A 404 12.72 18.15 -23.76
N TRP A 405 13.70 17.54 -23.10
CA TRP A 405 14.64 18.22 -22.19
C TRP A 405 15.78 18.92 -22.93
N HIS A 406 15.41 19.87 -23.78
CA HIS A 406 16.33 20.70 -24.54
C HIS A 406 15.63 22.00 -24.94
N ASP A 407 16.43 23.02 -25.25
CA ASP A 407 15.95 24.29 -25.80
C ASP A 407 17.08 25.05 -26.49
N MET A 408 16.78 26.15 -27.17
CA MET A 408 17.78 26.97 -27.87
C MET A 408 17.55 28.46 -27.63
N ASP A 409 18.64 29.18 -27.38
CA ASP A 409 18.61 30.63 -27.35
C ASP A 409 18.28 31.20 -28.74
N VAL A 410 17.15 31.90 -28.87
CA VAL A 410 16.65 32.41 -30.15
C VAL A 410 17.60 33.42 -30.79
N LYS A 411 18.39 34.15 -29.99
CA LYS A 411 19.29 35.22 -30.49
C LYS A 411 20.67 34.70 -30.89
N THR A 412 21.22 33.79 -30.09
CA THR A 412 22.59 33.30 -30.24
C THR A 412 22.67 31.94 -30.91
N GLY A 413 21.58 31.18 -30.94
CA GLY A 413 21.55 29.78 -31.38
C GLY A 413 22.25 28.81 -30.42
N GLU A 414 22.62 29.25 -29.21
CA GLU A 414 23.21 28.40 -28.19
C GLU A 414 22.19 27.34 -27.76
N LYS A 415 22.55 26.05 -27.89
CA LYS A 415 21.70 24.93 -27.51
C LYS A 415 21.91 24.55 -26.05
N TYR A 416 20.81 24.37 -25.34
CA TYR A 416 20.76 23.93 -23.95
C TYR A 416 20.16 22.54 -23.86
N GLU A 417 20.97 21.52 -24.10
CA GLU A 417 20.54 20.13 -23.91
C GLU A 417 20.67 19.72 -22.45
N HIS A 418 19.62 19.10 -21.92
CA HIS A 418 19.53 18.61 -20.55
C HIS A 418 19.96 19.67 -19.51
N PHE A 419 19.43 20.88 -19.65
CA PHE A 419 19.71 21.96 -18.71
C PHE A 419 19.07 21.68 -17.35
N GLY A 420 19.88 21.72 -16.30
CA GLY A 420 19.43 21.67 -14.92
C GLY A 420 20.07 22.76 -14.09
N MET A 421 19.32 23.31 -13.14
CA MET A 421 19.79 24.30 -12.18
C MET A 421 19.15 24.06 -10.81
N VAL A 422 19.98 24.09 -9.77
CA VAL A 422 19.55 24.03 -8.36
C VAL A 422 20.16 25.17 -7.56
N LEU A 423 19.38 25.66 -6.58
CA LEU A 423 19.80 26.66 -5.60
C LEU A 423 20.17 25.96 -4.30
N LEU A 424 21.33 26.28 -3.75
CA LEU A 424 21.94 25.66 -2.57
C LEU A 424 22.44 26.73 -1.59
N GLY A 425 22.97 26.29 -0.44
CA GLY A 425 23.57 27.17 0.58
C GLY A 425 22.57 27.79 1.56
N LYS A 426 21.27 27.55 1.39
CA LYS A 426 20.20 27.95 2.32
C LYS A 426 19.34 26.74 2.68
N GLN A 427 18.68 26.80 3.84
CA GLN A 427 17.72 25.78 4.26
C GLN A 427 16.31 26.19 3.81
N PRO A 428 15.42 25.24 3.49
CA PRO A 428 14.03 25.54 3.17
C PRO A 428 13.37 26.36 4.30
N ALA A 429 12.57 27.35 3.91
CA ALA A 429 11.83 28.17 4.86
C ALA A 429 10.85 27.30 5.67
N LYS A 430 10.79 27.54 6.98
CA LYS A 430 9.77 26.93 7.84
C LYS A 430 8.60 27.90 7.90
N LEU A 431 7.42 27.44 7.50
CA LEU A 431 6.19 28.18 7.73
C LEU A 431 5.85 28.12 9.22
N SER A 432 6.18 29.19 9.95
CA SER A 432 5.80 29.40 11.36
C SER A 432 4.82 30.55 11.48
N LEU A 433 3.97 30.48 12.50
CA LEU A 433 3.11 31.61 12.86
C LEU A 433 3.97 32.68 13.54
N GLU A 434 3.99 33.86 12.95
CA GLU A 434 4.64 35.05 13.51
C GLU A 434 3.60 36.12 13.80
N HIS A 435 3.89 36.98 14.78
CA HIS A 435 3.02 38.11 15.11
C HIS A 435 3.11 39.15 13.99
N MET A 436 1.97 39.66 13.53
CA MET A 436 1.92 40.73 12.53
C MET A 436 2.18 42.06 13.25
N ASP A 437 3.41 42.56 13.13
CA ASP A 437 3.85 43.84 13.71
C ASP A 437 3.38 45.07 12.91
#